data_AF-A0A643F124-F1
#
_entry.id   AF-A0A643F124-F1
#
_cell.length_a   1.000
_cell.length_b   1.000
_cell.length_c   1.000
_cell.angle_alpha   90.00
_cell.angle_beta   90.00
_cell.angle_gamma   90.00
#
_symmetry.space_group_name_H-M   'P 1'
#
loop_
_entity.id
_entity.type
_entity.pdbx_description
1 polymer ?
#
loop_
_entity_poly.entity_id
_entity_poly.type
_entity_poly.pdbx_seq_one_letter_code
_entity_poly.pdbx_strand_id
1 'polypeptide(L)'
;MVFRKFGLRAILLTGWAAISLLSHTGISQAAYKLIRSTSVLCDFAQNCTLSLTPVASEGAPALGIYRSRAIGSKPEFQLSYIDPSKASGKLELFVDGKLVLVVEASAAWLKGDQLNYGDAAAVTKLIDAMKNGQKLQLKFAGKTSNYSLSGFVGGLIYADEQQSRAGTVDALQAKGNKPAPLPSEVKIIASVDQVPEQIRKDFTEENGLCGTSSGNSFSTGGGFDAKIADGLHLIGMPCGSPGAYNQPYVFYSQYENQVVPISLPTISDDGPTVTDQAWNIDWSQQNKTLTAFFKGRGLGDCGTYDVWKATDAGEGHVRFVLVQERVKDDCDGNYDGGPEKWPANWPIQAK
;
A
#
# COMPACT_ATOMS: atom_id res chain seq x y z
N MET A 1 11.62 79.64 21.60
CA MET A 1 10.75 78.64 22.25
C MET A 1 10.56 77.50 21.26
N VAL A 2 11.43 76.50 21.23
CA VAL A 2 11.39 75.25 22.05
C VAL A 2 10.06 74.52 21.90
N PHE A 3 10.07 73.38 21.19
CA PHE A 3 9.54 72.04 21.58
C PHE A 3 9.56 71.14 20.32
N ARG A 4 10.66 70.43 20.05
CA ARG A 4 10.98 69.02 20.38
C ARG A 4 10.08 67.96 19.69
N LYS A 5 10.73 67.24 18.75
CA LYS A 5 10.35 65.98 18.10
C LYS A 5 9.83 64.92 19.07
N PHE A 6 8.92 64.04 18.63
CA PHE A 6 9.08 62.58 18.73
C PHE A 6 8.21 61.87 17.70
N GLY A 7 8.83 61.00 16.90
CA GLY A 7 8.23 60.27 15.78
C GLY A 7 7.45 59.03 16.21
N LEU A 8 6.58 58.62 15.28
CA LEU A 8 5.80 57.38 15.28
C LEU A 8 6.64 56.17 15.71
N ARG A 9 6.17 55.45 16.72
CA ARG A 9 6.62 54.09 17.03
C ARG A 9 6.03 53.12 16.00
N ALA A 10 6.92 52.39 15.34
CA ALA A 10 6.58 51.20 14.57
C ALA A 10 6.06 50.10 15.51
N ILE A 11 4.87 49.56 15.22
CA ILE A 11 4.37 48.34 15.83
C ILE A 11 4.83 47.19 14.93
N LEU A 12 5.78 46.42 15.43
CA LEU A 12 6.18 45.13 14.89
C LEU A 12 4.98 44.16 15.02
N LEU A 13 4.34 43.82 13.91
CA LEU A 13 3.45 42.68 13.83
C LEU A 13 4.31 41.41 13.77
N THR A 14 4.50 40.80 14.93
CA THR A 14 5.10 39.47 15.10
C THR A 14 4.22 38.43 14.42
N GLY A 15 4.88 37.59 13.61
CA GLY A 15 4.27 36.66 12.69
C GLY A 15 3.37 35.59 13.32
N TRP A 16 2.42 35.15 12.51
CA TRP A 16 1.79 33.86 12.65
C TRP A 16 2.34 33.01 11.49
N ALA A 17 3.34 32.20 11.81
CA ALA A 17 3.67 31.06 10.97
C ALA A 17 2.45 30.14 11.01
N ALA A 18 1.69 30.10 9.92
CA ALA A 18 0.71 29.06 9.69
C ALA A 18 1.49 27.74 9.59
N ILE A 19 1.62 27.05 10.73
CA ILE A 19 1.96 25.64 10.74
C ILE A 19 0.75 24.97 10.08
N SER A 20 0.86 24.69 8.79
CA SER A 20 -0.01 23.71 8.15
C SER A 20 0.09 22.44 8.98
N LEU A 21 -0.97 22.15 9.73
CA LEU A 21 -1.26 20.83 10.24
C LEU A 21 -1.41 19.94 9.01
N LEU A 22 -0.29 19.42 8.50
CA LEU A 22 -0.31 18.22 7.70
C LEU A 22 -0.96 17.19 8.60
N SER A 23 -2.22 16.87 8.30
CA SER A 23 -2.89 15.68 8.79
C SER A 23 -1.85 14.57 8.70
N HIS A 24 -1.36 14.07 9.83
CA HIS A 24 -0.44 12.95 9.85
C HIS A 24 -1.26 11.69 9.54
N THR A 25 -1.79 11.62 8.32
CA THR A 25 -2.21 10.36 7.73
C THR A 25 -0.93 9.55 7.65
N GLY A 26 -0.78 8.59 8.57
CA GLY A 26 0.37 7.73 8.63
C GLY A 26 0.57 7.01 7.30
N ILE A 27 1.75 6.45 7.11
CA ILE A 27 2.04 5.74 5.87
C ILE A 27 1.08 4.55 5.74
N SER A 28 0.43 4.45 4.58
CA SER A 28 -0.48 3.38 4.17
C SER A 28 0.31 2.09 3.94
N GLN A 29 -0.25 0.95 4.28
CA GLN A 29 0.40 -0.35 4.14
C GLN A 29 -0.28 -1.23 3.10
N ALA A 30 -1.39 -0.86 2.48
CA ALA A 30 -1.83 -1.42 1.18
C ALA A 30 -1.87 -0.31 0.12
N ALA A 31 -0.77 0.45 0.05
CA ALA A 31 -0.74 1.72 -0.64
C ALA A 31 -0.75 1.56 -2.17
N TYR A 32 -1.70 2.23 -2.84
CA TYR A 32 -1.75 2.32 -4.30
C TYR A 32 -1.74 3.78 -4.76
N LYS A 33 -1.00 4.06 -5.83
CA LYS A 33 -1.08 5.36 -6.51
C LYS A 33 -0.79 5.24 -8.00
N LEU A 34 -1.68 5.80 -8.82
CA LEU A 34 -1.44 6.04 -10.24
C LEU A 34 -0.89 7.45 -10.44
N ILE A 35 0.31 7.56 -10.99
CA ILE A 35 0.99 8.81 -11.29
C ILE A 35 1.22 8.83 -12.80
N ARG A 36 0.29 9.49 -13.51
CA ARG A 36 0.26 9.49 -14.99
C ARG A 36 0.18 8.06 -15.54
N SER A 37 1.23 7.56 -16.21
CA SER A 37 1.27 6.20 -16.79
C SER A 37 1.95 5.18 -15.88
N THR A 38 2.29 5.57 -14.67
CA THR A 38 3.09 4.78 -13.72
C THR A 38 2.25 4.46 -12.51
N SER A 39 2.05 3.18 -12.18
CA SER A 39 1.38 2.79 -10.94
C SER A 39 2.39 2.30 -9.90
N VAL A 40 2.16 2.60 -8.64
CA VAL A 40 2.91 2.02 -7.52
C VAL A 40 1.93 1.29 -6.63
N LEU A 41 2.25 0.05 -6.31
CA LEU A 41 1.53 -0.77 -5.35
C LEU A 41 2.51 -1.23 -4.27
N CYS A 42 2.14 -1.08 -3.00
CA CYS A 42 2.89 -1.62 -1.87
C CYS A 42 2.00 -2.58 -1.07
N ASP A 43 2.54 -3.72 -0.65
CA ASP A 43 1.87 -4.66 0.26
C ASP A 43 1.97 -4.21 1.74
N PHE A 44 1.28 -4.92 2.66
CA PHE A 44 1.26 -4.62 4.11
C PHE A 44 2.64 -4.55 4.79
N ALA A 45 3.66 -5.21 4.26
CA ALA A 45 5.05 -5.06 4.74
C ALA A 45 5.82 -3.95 4.01
N GLN A 46 5.11 -3.15 3.20
CA GLN A 46 5.62 -2.07 2.37
C GLN A 46 6.67 -2.56 1.36
N ASN A 47 6.53 -3.78 0.85
CA ASN A 47 7.24 -4.19 -0.35
C ASN A 47 6.54 -3.53 -1.55
N CYS A 48 7.25 -2.71 -2.30
CA CYS A 48 6.64 -1.87 -3.32
C CYS A 48 7.06 -2.32 -4.72
N THR A 49 6.10 -2.40 -5.62
CA THR A 49 6.30 -2.59 -7.06
C THR A 49 5.82 -1.36 -7.81
N LEU A 50 6.73 -0.81 -8.60
CA LEU A 50 6.53 0.32 -9.48
C LEU A 50 6.33 -0.22 -10.90
N SER A 51 5.10 -0.18 -11.42
CA SER A 51 4.72 -0.83 -12.68
C SER A 51 4.46 0.16 -13.80
N LEU A 52 4.94 -0.17 -15.00
CA LEU A 52 4.70 0.51 -16.26
C LEU A 52 3.83 -0.37 -17.15
N THR A 53 2.67 0.15 -17.55
CA THR A 53 1.78 -0.52 -18.51
C THR A 53 2.29 -0.24 -19.93
N PRO A 54 2.31 -1.25 -20.83
CA PRO A 54 2.74 -1.06 -22.20
C PRO A 54 1.73 -0.20 -22.99
N VAL A 55 2.23 0.61 -23.93
CA VAL A 55 1.42 1.49 -24.79
C VAL A 55 0.60 0.68 -25.83
N ALA A 56 1.09 -0.50 -26.21
CA ALA A 56 0.36 -1.48 -27.03
C ALA A 56 0.22 -2.77 -26.21
N SER A 57 -1.01 -3.25 -26.02
CA SER A 57 -1.35 -4.18 -24.93
C SER A 57 -1.36 -5.66 -25.29
N GLU A 58 -1.48 -6.06 -26.56
CA GLU A 58 -1.64 -7.48 -26.89
C GLU A 58 -0.36 -8.29 -26.65
N GLY A 59 -0.34 -8.99 -25.50
CA GLY A 59 0.71 -9.92 -25.11
C GLY A 59 2.06 -9.27 -24.82
N ALA A 60 2.08 -7.97 -24.50
CA ALA A 60 3.26 -7.28 -23.97
C ALA A 60 3.29 -7.43 -22.44
N PRO A 61 4.44 -7.82 -21.84
CA PRO A 61 4.52 -7.97 -20.39
C PRO A 61 4.39 -6.61 -19.69
N ALA A 62 3.86 -6.59 -18.48
CA ALA A 62 3.98 -5.43 -17.61
C ALA A 62 5.41 -5.36 -17.07
N LEU A 63 5.97 -4.16 -16.99
CA LEU A 63 7.34 -3.95 -16.51
C LEU A 63 7.32 -3.36 -15.11
N GLY A 64 8.03 -3.99 -14.18
CA GLY A 64 8.06 -3.61 -12.78
C GLY A 64 9.47 -3.28 -12.29
N ILE A 65 9.57 -2.33 -11.36
CA ILE A 65 10.70 -2.17 -10.44
C ILE A 65 10.20 -2.50 -9.04
N TYR A 66 10.64 -3.62 -8.50
CA TYR A 66 10.30 -4.07 -7.16
C TYR A 66 11.40 -3.72 -6.16
N ARG A 67 11.03 -3.36 -4.94
CA ARG A 67 11.97 -3.31 -3.82
C ARG A 67 11.25 -3.71 -2.54
N SER A 68 11.79 -4.70 -1.82
CA SER A 68 11.29 -5.05 -0.49
C SER A 68 11.63 -3.99 0.55
N ARG A 69 10.94 -3.97 1.70
CA ARG A 69 11.30 -3.04 2.79
C ARG A 69 12.53 -3.47 3.60
N ALA A 70 13.05 -4.66 3.38
CA ALA A 70 14.18 -5.21 4.15
C ALA A 70 15.41 -4.28 4.18
N ILE A 71 16.19 -4.35 5.27
CA ILE A 71 17.44 -3.58 5.40
C ILE A 71 18.37 -3.95 4.25
N GLY A 72 18.96 -2.94 3.59
CA GLY A 72 19.88 -3.15 2.48
C GLY A 72 19.25 -3.65 1.19
N SER A 73 17.92 -3.79 1.14
CA SER A 73 17.20 -4.24 -0.05
C SER A 73 17.56 -3.42 -1.28
N LYS A 74 17.79 -4.12 -2.39
CA LYS A 74 18.14 -3.54 -3.68
C LYS A 74 16.95 -3.68 -4.62
N PRO A 75 16.76 -2.72 -5.54
CA PRO A 75 15.68 -2.82 -6.51
C PRO A 75 15.94 -4.00 -7.46
N GLU A 76 14.85 -4.67 -7.81
CA GLU A 76 14.80 -5.76 -8.78
C GLU A 76 13.96 -5.32 -9.99
N PHE A 77 14.35 -5.81 -11.15
CA PHE A 77 13.58 -5.68 -12.38
C PHE A 77 12.63 -6.86 -12.52
N GLN A 78 11.38 -6.58 -12.89
CA GLN A 78 10.34 -7.61 -13.06
C GLN A 78 9.63 -7.47 -14.41
N LEU A 79 9.28 -8.61 -15.01
CA LEU A 79 8.30 -8.71 -16.08
C LEU A 79 7.16 -9.61 -15.64
N SER A 80 5.94 -9.08 -15.60
CA SER A 80 4.72 -9.84 -15.28
C SER A 80 3.94 -10.17 -16.55
N TYR A 81 3.06 -11.18 -16.47
CA TYR A 81 2.27 -11.70 -17.60
C TYR A 81 3.14 -12.30 -18.71
N ILE A 82 4.26 -12.92 -18.33
CA ILE A 82 5.08 -13.66 -19.29
C ILE A 82 4.61 -15.11 -19.38
N ASP A 83 4.79 -15.73 -20.55
CA ASP A 83 4.66 -17.18 -20.73
C ASP A 83 5.97 -17.84 -20.28
N PRO A 84 5.98 -18.61 -19.17
CA PRO A 84 7.21 -19.21 -18.64
C PRO A 84 7.90 -20.12 -19.65
N SER A 85 7.14 -20.79 -20.53
CA SER A 85 7.69 -21.68 -21.57
C SER A 85 8.46 -20.92 -22.65
N LYS A 86 8.22 -19.61 -22.77
CA LYS A 86 8.84 -18.70 -23.75
C LYS A 86 9.87 -17.77 -23.12
N ALA A 87 10.17 -17.92 -21.83
CA ALA A 87 11.12 -17.08 -21.11
C ALA A 87 12.58 -17.46 -21.44
N SER A 88 13.00 -17.25 -22.69
CA SER A 88 14.35 -17.56 -23.17
C SER A 88 14.93 -16.43 -24.04
N GLY A 89 16.24 -16.49 -24.28
CA GLY A 89 16.97 -15.49 -25.08
C GLY A 89 17.31 -14.23 -24.29
N LYS A 90 17.47 -13.11 -25.00
CA LYS A 90 17.93 -11.84 -24.44
C LYS A 90 16.77 -10.89 -24.22
N LEU A 91 16.77 -10.22 -23.07
CA LEU A 91 16.00 -9.04 -22.79
C LEU A 91 16.89 -7.84 -23.06
N GLU A 92 16.51 -7.01 -24.02
CA GLU A 92 17.24 -5.78 -24.34
C GLU A 92 16.36 -4.58 -23.96
N LEU A 93 16.85 -3.75 -23.04
CA LEU A 93 16.15 -2.55 -22.57
C LEU A 93 16.82 -1.30 -23.11
N PHE A 94 16.02 -0.50 -23.82
CA PHE A 94 16.43 0.77 -24.40
C PHE A 94 15.67 1.92 -23.73
N VAL A 95 16.39 2.97 -23.35
CA VAL A 95 15.78 4.23 -22.89
C VAL A 95 16.06 5.28 -23.96
N ASP A 96 15.00 5.88 -24.50
CA ASP A 96 15.07 6.86 -25.59
C ASP A 96 15.96 6.41 -26.77
N GLY A 97 15.88 5.12 -27.11
CA GLY A 97 16.63 4.50 -28.22
C GLY A 97 18.06 4.06 -27.87
N LYS A 98 18.58 4.42 -26.70
CA LYS A 98 19.90 3.97 -26.24
C LYS A 98 19.78 2.64 -25.49
N LEU A 99 20.54 1.63 -25.88
CA LEU A 99 20.63 0.37 -25.15
C LEU A 99 21.26 0.61 -23.76
N VAL A 100 20.52 0.27 -22.70
CA VAL A 100 20.94 0.50 -21.31
C VAL A 100 21.35 -0.79 -20.62
N LEU A 101 20.56 -1.84 -20.83
CA LEU A 101 20.70 -3.13 -20.16
C LEU A 101 20.38 -4.28 -21.12
N VAL A 102 21.19 -5.33 -21.07
CA VAL A 102 20.96 -6.62 -21.72
C VAL A 102 20.98 -7.68 -20.63
N VAL A 103 19.93 -8.50 -20.54
CA VAL A 103 19.82 -9.60 -19.59
C VAL A 103 19.60 -10.89 -20.37
N GLU A 104 20.45 -11.89 -20.16
CA GLU A 104 20.12 -13.25 -20.59
C GLU A 104 18.98 -13.76 -19.70
N ALA A 105 17.91 -14.30 -20.27
CA ALA A 105 16.77 -14.78 -19.50
C ALA A 105 17.17 -15.86 -18.46
N SER A 106 18.25 -16.59 -18.70
CA SER A 106 18.83 -17.55 -17.76
C SER A 106 19.47 -16.94 -16.51
N ALA A 107 19.79 -15.64 -16.54
CA ALA A 107 20.26 -14.88 -15.36
C ALA A 107 19.10 -14.36 -14.50
N ALA A 108 17.86 -14.54 -14.95
CA ALA A 108 16.64 -14.20 -14.24
C ALA A 108 15.96 -15.47 -13.70
N TRP A 109 15.05 -15.31 -12.74
CA TRP A 109 14.29 -16.43 -12.16
C TRP A 109 12.78 -16.21 -12.29
N LEU A 110 12.05 -17.31 -12.40
CA LEU A 110 10.60 -17.31 -12.51
C LEU A 110 9.93 -17.45 -11.14
N LYS A 111 8.86 -16.68 -10.94
CA LYS A 111 7.90 -16.84 -9.86
C LYS A 111 6.50 -16.80 -10.48
N GLY A 112 5.94 -17.96 -10.79
CA GLY A 112 4.71 -18.05 -11.59
C GLY A 112 4.92 -17.48 -12.99
N ASP A 113 4.10 -16.52 -13.39
CA ASP A 113 4.16 -15.78 -14.67
C ASP A 113 5.01 -14.50 -14.58
N GLN A 114 5.86 -14.38 -13.56
CA GLN A 114 6.77 -13.26 -13.36
C GLN A 114 8.23 -13.67 -13.53
N LEU A 115 8.96 -12.95 -14.40
CA LEU A 115 10.42 -13.04 -14.51
C LEU A 115 11.07 -11.95 -13.65
N ASN A 116 12.04 -12.32 -12.83
CA ASN A 116 12.70 -11.43 -11.89
C ASN A 116 14.21 -11.40 -12.14
N TYR A 117 14.81 -10.22 -12.10
CA TYR A 117 16.25 -10.02 -12.25
C TYR A 117 16.77 -9.05 -11.20
N GLY A 118 17.78 -9.49 -10.43
CA GLY A 118 18.21 -8.84 -9.19
C GLY A 118 19.65 -8.35 -9.16
N ASP A 119 20.34 -8.23 -10.30
CA ASP A 119 21.67 -7.60 -10.30
C ASP A 119 21.55 -6.11 -9.95
N ALA A 120 21.96 -5.77 -8.73
CA ALA A 120 21.73 -4.45 -8.16
C ALA A 120 22.40 -3.33 -8.98
N ALA A 121 23.59 -3.56 -9.54
CA ALA A 121 24.31 -2.55 -10.30
C ALA A 121 23.63 -2.29 -11.66
N ALA A 122 23.24 -3.35 -12.36
CA ALA A 122 22.52 -3.29 -13.62
C ALA A 122 21.14 -2.64 -13.47
N VAL A 123 20.36 -3.04 -12.44
CA VAL A 123 19.03 -2.46 -12.19
C VAL A 123 19.15 -0.99 -11.77
N THR A 124 20.16 -0.62 -10.96
CA THR A 124 20.41 0.79 -10.61
C THR A 124 20.73 1.61 -11.86
N LYS A 125 21.58 1.10 -12.75
CA LYS A 125 21.90 1.75 -14.03
C LYS A 125 20.66 1.93 -14.91
N LEU A 126 19.78 0.93 -14.95
CA LEU A 126 18.50 1.01 -15.68
C LEU A 126 17.60 2.12 -15.09
N ILE A 127 17.41 2.12 -13.76
CA ILE A 127 16.62 3.13 -13.05
C ILE A 127 17.17 4.54 -13.32
N ASP A 128 18.48 4.73 -13.26
CA ASP A 128 19.10 6.04 -13.48
C ASP A 128 18.94 6.52 -14.93
N ALA A 129 18.97 5.62 -15.91
CA ALA A 129 18.61 5.97 -17.28
C ALA A 129 17.13 6.35 -17.41
N MET A 130 16.23 5.57 -16.80
CA MET A 130 14.79 5.81 -16.85
C MET A 130 14.37 7.13 -16.18
N LYS A 131 15.03 7.56 -15.10
CA LYS A 131 14.78 8.87 -14.45
C LYS A 131 14.96 10.05 -15.39
N ASN A 132 15.89 9.92 -16.35
CA ASN A 132 16.25 10.98 -17.29
C ASN A 132 15.59 10.80 -18.66
N GLY A 133 14.84 9.71 -18.86
CA GLY A 133 14.26 9.37 -20.14
C GLY A 133 12.76 9.59 -20.22
N GLN A 134 12.21 9.46 -21.42
CA GLN A 134 10.76 9.61 -21.67
C GLN A 134 10.09 8.29 -22.07
N LYS A 135 10.84 7.41 -22.73
CA LYS A 135 10.33 6.16 -23.26
C LYS A 135 11.28 5.01 -22.94
N LEU A 136 10.71 3.91 -22.48
CA LEU A 136 11.40 2.63 -22.34
C LEU A 136 10.91 1.69 -23.44
N GLN A 137 11.82 0.95 -24.04
CA GLN A 137 11.53 -0.11 -24.99
C GLN A 137 12.17 -1.41 -24.52
N LEU A 138 11.38 -2.48 -24.49
CA LEU A 138 11.82 -3.84 -24.23
C LEU A 138 11.79 -4.63 -25.54
N LYS A 139 12.91 -5.23 -25.92
CA LYS A 139 12.92 -6.31 -26.91
C LYS A 139 13.09 -7.63 -26.18
N PHE A 140 12.14 -8.53 -26.38
CA PHE A 140 12.14 -9.84 -25.73
C PHE A 140 11.29 -10.82 -26.52
N ALA A 141 11.75 -12.08 -26.65
CA ALA A 141 11.04 -13.15 -27.36
C ALA A 141 10.52 -12.74 -28.76
N GLY A 142 11.34 -11.99 -29.52
CA GLY A 142 10.98 -11.51 -30.87
C GLY A 142 9.95 -10.38 -30.91
N LYS A 143 9.48 -9.89 -29.77
CA LYS A 143 8.55 -8.77 -29.66
C LYS A 143 9.25 -7.50 -29.17
N THR A 144 8.71 -6.35 -29.59
CA THR A 144 9.14 -5.03 -29.11
C THR A 144 7.97 -4.36 -28.40
N SER A 145 8.12 -4.12 -27.10
CA SER A 145 7.12 -3.45 -26.25
C SER A 145 7.62 -2.06 -25.89
N ASN A 146 6.71 -1.08 -25.87
CA ASN A 146 7.04 0.31 -25.54
C ASN A 146 6.27 0.75 -24.30
N TYR A 147 6.92 1.50 -23.41
CA TYR A 147 6.39 2.00 -22.16
C TYR A 147 6.67 3.49 -22.05
N SER A 148 5.71 4.25 -21.54
CA SER A 148 5.93 5.65 -21.17
C SER A 148 6.60 5.73 -19.80
N LEU A 149 7.62 6.57 -19.65
CA LEU A 149 8.25 6.89 -18.36
C LEU A 149 7.59 8.07 -17.65
N SER A 150 6.42 8.51 -18.15
CA SER A 150 5.65 9.59 -17.55
C SER A 150 5.20 9.20 -16.14
N GLY A 151 5.65 9.96 -15.14
CA GLY A 151 5.38 9.68 -13.73
C GLY A 151 6.36 8.71 -13.05
N PHE A 152 7.37 8.18 -13.75
CA PHE A 152 8.34 7.23 -13.18
C PHE A 152 9.06 7.81 -11.95
N VAL A 153 9.60 9.02 -12.06
CA VAL A 153 10.26 9.73 -10.95
C VAL A 153 9.30 9.95 -9.78
N GLY A 154 8.05 10.34 -10.05
CA GLY A 154 7.03 10.52 -9.02
C GLY A 154 6.69 9.19 -8.33
N GLY A 155 6.66 8.09 -9.07
CA GLY A 155 6.49 6.75 -8.52
C GLY A 155 7.64 6.34 -7.61
N LEU A 156 8.89 6.68 -7.97
CA LEU A 156 10.05 6.38 -7.13
C LEU A 156 9.99 7.17 -5.81
N ILE A 157 9.60 8.45 -5.87
CA ILE A 157 9.39 9.27 -4.67
C ILE A 157 8.30 8.66 -3.79
N TYR A 158 7.16 8.30 -4.38
CA TYR A 158 6.07 7.68 -3.63
C TYR A 158 6.50 6.35 -2.98
N ALA A 159 7.23 5.49 -3.70
CA ALA A 159 7.78 4.26 -3.12
C ALA A 159 8.77 4.55 -1.98
N ASP A 160 9.62 5.58 -2.10
CA ASP A 160 10.49 6.01 -1.01
C ASP A 160 9.69 6.49 0.20
N GLU A 161 8.61 7.24 0.01
CA GLU A 161 7.70 7.67 1.09
C GLU A 161 7.05 6.46 1.77
N GLN A 162 6.46 5.54 1.00
CA GLN A 162 5.77 4.36 1.54
C GLN A 162 6.71 3.43 2.30
N GLN A 163 8.00 3.39 1.92
CA GLN A 163 8.98 2.56 2.62
C GLN A 163 9.65 3.26 3.79
N SER A 164 9.27 4.51 4.11
CA SER A 164 9.94 5.37 5.10
C SER A 164 11.42 5.65 4.74
N ARG A 165 11.73 5.70 3.44
CA ARG A 165 13.06 5.94 2.86
C ARG A 165 13.23 7.34 2.27
N ALA A 166 12.17 8.14 2.20
CA ALA A 166 12.30 9.53 1.78
C ALA A 166 13.26 10.30 2.70
N GLY A 167 14.29 10.91 2.11
CA GLY A 167 15.37 11.62 2.79
C GLY A 167 16.48 10.73 3.37
N THR A 168 16.47 9.42 3.11
CA THR A 168 17.55 8.50 3.54
C THR A 168 18.64 8.39 2.50
N VAL A 169 19.80 7.86 2.91
CA VAL A 169 20.94 7.59 2.01
C VAL A 169 20.64 6.54 0.94
N ASP A 170 19.65 5.67 1.19
CA ASP A 170 19.28 4.55 0.32
C ASP A 170 17.91 4.69 -0.37
N ALA A 171 17.36 5.91 -0.37
CA ALA A 171 16.23 6.27 -1.21
C ALA A 171 16.55 6.05 -2.71
N LEU A 172 15.58 5.59 -3.50
CA LEU A 172 15.75 5.44 -4.95
C LEU A 172 15.83 6.81 -5.64
N GLN A 173 15.01 7.76 -5.19
CA GLN A 173 14.90 9.09 -5.78
C GLN A 173 14.98 10.21 -4.74
N ALA A 174 14.21 10.13 -3.65
CA ALA A 174 14.16 11.17 -2.63
C ALA A 174 15.36 11.07 -1.67
N LYS A 175 16.60 11.14 -2.19
CA LYS A 175 17.82 10.92 -1.42
C LYS A 175 18.06 12.02 -0.38
N GLY A 176 18.64 11.62 0.75
CA GLY A 176 19.13 12.53 1.77
C GLY A 176 20.23 11.89 2.60
N ASN A 177 20.40 12.35 3.85
CA ASN A 177 21.48 11.93 4.75
C ASN A 177 20.99 11.13 5.97
N LYS A 178 19.68 10.87 6.10
CA LYS A 178 19.16 10.05 7.19
C LYS A 178 19.59 8.59 7.00
N PRO A 179 19.79 7.83 8.10
CA PRO A 179 20.05 6.40 8.00
C PRO A 179 18.85 5.67 7.37
N ALA A 180 19.10 4.46 6.86
CA ALA A 180 18.04 3.56 6.40
C ALA A 180 17.03 3.26 7.53
N PRO A 181 15.75 3.03 7.22
CA PRO A 181 14.74 2.69 8.21
C PRO A 181 15.04 1.35 8.89
N LEU A 182 14.53 1.20 10.11
CA LEU A 182 14.52 -0.08 10.83
C LEU A 182 13.65 -1.12 10.10
N PRO A 183 13.79 -2.42 10.42
CA PRO A 183 12.95 -3.47 9.85
C PRO A 183 11.46 -3.20 10.07
N SER A 184 10.63 -3.72 9.18
CA SER A 184 9.18 -3.64 9.34
C SER A 184 8.71 -4.42 10.56
N GLU A 185 7.86 -3.78 11.35
CA GLU A 185 7.08 -4.42 12.41
C GLU A 185 5.82 -5.12 11.87
N VAL A 186 5.57 -4.98 10.56
CA VAL A 186 4.51 -5.68 9.84
C VAL A 186 5.15 -6.71 8.90
N LYS A 187 4.69 -7.95 8.99
CA LYS A 187 5.06 -9.07 8.14
C LYS A 187 3.88 -9.46 7.27
N ILE A 188 4.14 -9.87 6.03
CA ILE A 188 3.13 -10.46 5.16
C ILE A 188 2.91 -11.91 5.56
N ILE A 189 1.64 -12.31 5.55
CA ILE A 189 1.19 -13.70 5.55
C ILE A 189 0.76 -14.02 4.11
N ALA A 190 1.67 -14.62 3.35
CA ALA A 190 1.51 -14.91 1.92
C ALA A 190 1.06 -16.36 1.64
N SER A 191 1.09 -17.23 2.65
CA SER A 191 0.80 -18.65 2.51
C SER A 191 0.23 -19.26 3.79
N VAL A 192 -0.45 -20.38 3.64
CA VAL A 192 -1.14 -21.12 4.71
C VAL A 192 -0.21 -21.47 5.88
N ASP A 193 1.04 -21.85 5.59
CA ASP A 193 2.02 -22.25 6.60
C ASP A 193 2.42 -21.12 7.54
N GLN A 194 2.23 -19.87 7.11
CA GLN A 194 2.49 -18.67 7.90
C GLN A 194 1.29 -18.26 8.77
N VAL A 195 0.11 -18.84 8.55
CA VAL A 195 -1.06 -18.63 9.40
C VAL A 195 -0.86 -19.37 10.72
N PRO A 196 -1.13 -18.73 11.88
CA PRO A 196 -1.09 -19.41 13.16
C PRO A 196 -1.97 -20.66 13.16
N GLU A 197 -1.43 -21.75 13.72
CA GLU A 197 -2.05 -23.07 13.68
C GLU A 197 -3.48 -23.07 14.24
N GLN A 198 -3.72 -22.28 15.29
CA GLN A 198 -4.99 -22.15 16.00
C GLN A 198 -6.15 -21.69 15.09
N ILE A 199 -5.86 -20.85 14.09
CA ILE A 199 -6.87 -20.25 13.20
C ILE A 199 -6.72 -20.74 11.75
N ARG A 200 -5.77 -21.62 11.46
CA ARG A 200 -5.50 -22.08 10.09
C ARG A 200 -6.73 -22.69 9.42
N LYS A 201 -7.49 -23.49 10.17
CA LYS A 201 -8.73 -24.14 9.69
C LYS A 201 -9.78 -23.15 9.20
N ASP A 202 -9.79 -21.92 9.73
CA ASP A 202 -10.74 -20.88 9.33
C ASP A 202 -10.57 -20.52 7.85
N PHE A 203 -9.37 -20.71 7.29
CA PHE A 203 -9.03 -20.32 5.92
C PHE A 203 -8.82 -21.50 4.96
N THR A 204 -8.44 -22.68 5.47
CA THR A 204 -8.07 -23.83 4.63
C THR A 204 -9.21 -24.81 4.40
N GLU A 205 -10.18 -24.88 5.31
CA GLU A 205 -11.32 -25.76 5.15
C GLU A 205 -12.41 -25.06 4.32
N GLU A 206 -13.04 -25.78 3.39
CA GLU A 206 -14.09 -25.21 2.53
C GLU A 206 -15.25 -24.62 3.35
N ASN A 207 -15.60 -25.26 4.47
CA ASN A 207 -16.62 -24.80 5.42
C ASN A 207 -16.04 -23.99 6.60
N GLY A 208 -14.76 -23.62 6.54
CA GLY A 208 -14.16 -22.71 7.52
C GLY A 208 -14.76 -21.31 7.42
N LEU A 209 -14.61 -20.50 8.48
CA LEU A 209 -15.15 -19.14 8.56
C LEU A 209 -14.85 -18.27 7.32
N CYS A 210 -13.64 -18.43 6.78
CA CYS A 210 -13.05 -17.69 5.67
C CYS A 210 -12.60 -18.60 4.52
N GLY A 211 -13.15 -19.82 4.47
CA GLY A 211 -12.85 -20.83 3.45
C GLY A 211 -13.19 -20.34 2.05
N THR A 212 -12.38 -20.76 1.07
CA THR A 212 -12.71 -20.57 -0.36
C THR A 212 -12.63 -21.91 -1.07
N SER A 213 -13.31 -22.05 -2.21
CA SER A 213 -13.24 -23.27 -3.03
C SER A 213 -11.83 -23.60 -3.51
N SER A 214 -10.92 -22.62 -3.53
CA SER A 214 -9.51 -22.79 -3.87
C SER A 214 -8.62 -23.23 -2.70
N GLY A 215 -9.11 -23.09 -1.45
CA GLY A 215 -8.31 -23.27 -0.23
C GLY A 215 -7.18 -22.25 -0.05
N ASN A 216 -7.11 -21.19 -0.88
CA ASN A 216 -6.03 -20.21 -0.92
C ASN A 216 -6.56 -18.76 -0.93
N SER A 217 -7.21 -18.38 0.16
CA SER A 217 -7.76 -17.03 0.38
C SER A 217 -6.67 -15.94 0.42
N PHE A 218 -5.39 -16.31 0.57
CA PHE A 218 -4.25 -15.39 0.74
C PHE A 218 -3.75 -14.80 -0.58
N SER A 219 -4.01 -15.47 -1.71
CA SER A 219 -3.42 -15.12 -3.01
C SER A 219 -3.90 -13.79 -3.61
N THR A 220 -5.08 -13.31 -3.21
CA THR A 220 -5.72 -12.12 -3.81
C THR A 220 -5.75 -10.88 -2.92
N GLY A 221 -5.63 -11.04 -1.60
CA GLY A 221 -5.69 -9.93 -0.64
C GLY A 221 -4.46 -9.78 0.26
N GLY A 222 -3.66 -10.84 0.44
CA GLY A 222 -2.54 -10.87 1.39
C GLY A 222 -2.98 -10.75 2.85
N GLY A 223 -2.49 -11.62 3.72
CA GLY A 223 -2.62 -11.42 5.17
C GLY A 223 -1.46 -10.59 5.72
N PHE A 224 -1.59 -10.12 6.95
CA PHE A 224 -0.49 -9.47 7.67
C PHE A 224 -0.49 -9.82 9.16
N ASP A 225 0.71 -9.78 9.74
CA ASP A 225 0.98 -9.81 11.17
C ASP A 225 1.71 -8.51 11.54
N ALA A 226 1.10 -7.71 12.42
CA ALA A 226 1.60 -6.43 12.88
C ALA A 226 1.86 -6.44 14.39
N LYS A 227 3.09 -6.11 14.82
CA LYS A 227 3.41 -5.93 16.24
C LYS A 227 2.64 -4.72 16.80
N ILE A 228 1.82 -4.91 17.83
CA ILE A 228 1.13 -3.81 18.54
C ILE A 228 1.94 -3.39 19.77
N ALA A 229 2.33 -4.35 20.60
CA ALA A 229 3.18 -4.18 21.76
C ALA A 229 4.12 -5.40 21.91
N ASP A 230 4.89 -5.50 22.99
CA ASP A 230 5.78 -6.65 23.17
C ASP A 230 5.00 -7.96 23.36
N GLY A 231 5.26 -8.95 22.51
CA GLY A 231 4.50 -10.21 22.46
C GLY A 231 3.05 -10.10 21.95
N LEU A 232 2.54 -8.89 21.72
CA LEU A 232 1.16 -8.63 21.29
C LEU A 232 1.09 -8.24 19.82
N HIS A 233 0.34 -9.01 19.05
CA HIS A 233 0.27 -8.91 17.59
C HIS A 233 -1.19 -8.79 17.11
N LEU A 234 -1.38 -7.98 16.07
CA LEU A 234 -2.61 -7.90 15.28
C LEU A 234 -2.40 -8.71 14.00
N ILE A 235 -3.26 -9.68 13.77
CA ILE A 235 -3.32 -10.43 12.51
C ILE A 235 -4.53 -9.97 11.73
N GLY A 236 -4.35 -9.56 10.47
CA GLY A 236 -5.42 -9.26 9.53
C GLY A 236 -5.38 -10.19 8.33
N MET A 237 -6.51 -10.83 8.01
CA MET A 237 -6.56 -11.89 7.00
C MET A 237 -7.73 -11.70 6.04
N PRO A 238 -7.55 -11.90 4.72
CA PRO A 238 -8.66 -11.89 3.78
C PRO A 238 -9.64 -13.03 4.08
N CYS A 239 -10.95 -12.74 4.03
CA CYS A 239 -12.00 -13.68 4.46
C CYS A 239 -13.05 -14.00 3.39
N GLY A 240 -12.81 -15.06 2.62
CA GLY A 240 -13.67 -15.42 1.49
C GLY A 240 -13.23 -14.81 0.16
N SER A 241 -13.95 -15.16 -0.91
CA SER A 241 -13.58 -14.77 -2.27
C SER A 241 -13.78 -13.26 -2.51
N PRO A 242 -12.83 -12.56 -3.15
CA PRO A 242 -13.02 -11.16 -3.51
C PRO A 242 -14.24 -10.99 -4.42
N GLY A 243 -15.05 -9.97 -4.14
CA GLY A 243 -16.02 -9.45 -5.08
C GLY A 243 -15.36 -8.50 -6.09
N ALA A 244 -16.14 -8.03 -7.08
CA ALA A 244 -15.63 -7.10 -8.10
C ALA A 244 -15.10 -5.77 -7.52
N TYR A 245 -15.58 -5.37 -6.34
CA TYR A 245 -15.27 -4.08 -5.71
C TYR A 245 -14.78 -4.18 -4.26
N ASN A 246 -14.92 -5.34 -3.63
CA ASN A 246 -14.74 -5.48 -2.20
C ASN A 246 -13.99 -6.77 -1.87
N GLN A 247 -12.93 -6.64 -1.08
CA GLN A 247 -12.28 -7.75 -0.38
C GLN A 247 -12.57 -7.63 1.12
N PRO A 248 -13.26 -8.60 1.73
CA PRO A 248 -13.46 -8.68 3.18
C PRO A 248 -12.20 -9.16 3.90
N TYR A 249 -12.03 -8.70 5.13
CA TYR A 249 -10.97 -9.10 6.06
C TYR A 249 -11.53 -9.34 7.46
N VAL A 250 -10.93 -10.29 8.17
CA VAL A 250 -11.14 -10.57 9.60
C VAL A 250 -9.86 -10.31 10.39
N PHE A 251 -9.99 -10.11 11.69
CA PHE A 251 -8.87 -9.74 12.56
C PHE A 251 -8.77 -10.64 13.79
N TYR A 252 -7.53 -10.87 14.23
CA TYR A 252 -7.23 -11.65 15.42
C TYR A 252 -6.17 -10.95 16.26
N SER A 253 -6.30 -11.07 17.58
CA SER A 253 -5.25 -10.71 18.53
C SER A 253 -4.44 -11.95 18.84
N GLN A 254 -3.13 -11.88 18.71
CA GLN A 254 -2.22 -12.92 19.14
C GLN A 254 -1.36 -12.44 20.30
N TYR A 255 -1.34 -13.21 21.38
CA TYR A 255 -0.43 -13.03 22.51
C TYR A 255 0.01 -14.40 23.00
N GLU A 256 1.32 -14.62 23.11
CA GLU A 256 1.91 -15.94 23.38
C GLU A 256 1.35 -17.03 22.45
N ASN A 257 0.74 -18.08 23.00
CA ASN A 257 0.14 -19.20 22.26
C ASN A 257 -1.38 -19.04 22.05
N GLN A 258 -1.95 -17.88 22.38
CA GLN A 258 -3.37 -17.60 22.21
C GLN A 258 -3.60 -16.71 20.99
N VAL A 259 -4.60 -17.11 20.19
CA VAL A 259 -5.08 -16.33 19.05
C VAL A 259 -6.59 -16.24 19.18
N VAL A 260 -7.11 -15.02 19.32
CA VAL A 260 -8.54 -14.77 19.56
C VAL A 260 -9.09 -13.82 18.50
N PRO A 261 -10.30 -14.05 17.96
CA PRO A 261 -10.92 -13.15 16.98
C PRO A 261 -11.22 -11.78 17.60
N ILE A 262 -11.20 -10.74 16.77
CA ILE A 262 -11.52 -9.37 17.16
C ILE A 262 -12.73 -8.88 16.36
N SER A 263 -13.78 -8.45 17.06
CA SER A 263 -14.87 -7.68 16.47
C SER A 263 -14.55 -6.17 16.52
N LEU A 264 -14.94 -5.44 15.48
CA LEU A 264 -14.69 -4.02 15.28
C LEU A 264 -15.91 -3.19 15.72
N PRO A 265 -15.77 -2.16 16.58
CA PRO A 265 -16.89 -1.31 16.95
C PRO A 265 -17.44 -0.50 15.77
N THR A 266 -18.76 -0.43 15.60
CA THR A 266 -19.44 0.35 14.54
C THR A 266 -20.71 0.99 15.11
N ILE A 267 -21.30 1.93 14.40
CA ILE A 267 -22.59 2.55 14.77
C ILE A 267 -23.68 2.03 13.82
N SER A 268 -24.75 1.46 14.38
CA SER A 268 -25.98 1.17 13.64
C SER A 268 -27.11 2.11 14.06
N ASP A 269 -28.25 2.02 13.38
CA ASP A 269 -29.47 2.76 13.72
C ASP A 269 -29.98 2.45 15.14
N ASP A 270 -29.70 1.26 15.67
CA ASP A 270 -30.06 0.82 17.02
C ASP A 270 -29.03 1.25 18.09
N GLY A 271 -27.90 1.83 17.67
CA GLY A 271 -26.83 2.33 18.53
C GLY A 271 -25.47 1.65 18.30
N PRO A 272 -24.50 1.85 19.23
CA PRO A 272 -23.19 1.23 19.12
C PRO A 272 -23.27 -0.30 19.14
N THR A 273 -22.58 -0.94 18.19
CA THR A 273 -22.51 -2.39 18.05
C THR A 273 -21.12 -2.80 17.54
N VAL A 274 -20.97 -4.04 17.06
CA VAL A 274 -19.73 -4.55 16.45
C VAL A 274 -20.00 -5.24 15.12
N THR A 275 -18.99 -5.27 14.26
CA THR A 275 -18.91 -6.09 13.03
C THR A 275 -17.67 -6.98 13.10
N ASP A 276 -17.75 -8.18 12.53
CA ASP A 276 -16.61 -9.12 12.50
C ASP A 276 -15.72 -8.95 11.27
N GLN A 277 -16.13 -8.11 10.31
CA GLN A 277 -15.41 -7.90 9.04
C GLN A 277 -15.22 -6.43 8.72
N ALA A 278 -14.11 -6.15 8.03
CA ALA A 278 -13.85 -4.88 7.36
C ALA A 278 -13.54 -5.10 5.88
N TRP A 279 -13.76 -4.08 5.05
CA TRP A 279 -13.67 -4.19 3.59
C TRP A 279 -12.59 -3.26 3.03
N ASN A 280 -11.84 -3.73 2.03
CA ASN A 280 -10.81 -2.95 1.32
C ASN A 280 -9.90 -2.18 2.28
N ILE A 281 -9.26 -2.92 3.17
CA ILE A 281 -8.60 -2.34 4.33
C ILE A 281 -7.25 -1.71 3.99
N ASP A 282 -6.86 -0.77 4.83
CA ASP A 282 -5.50 -0.29 4.92
C ASP A 282 -5.06 -0.23 6.38
N TRP A 283 -3.82 -0.63 6.64
CA TRP A 283 -3.22 -0.60 7.98
C TRP A 283 -2.14 0.48 8.02
N SER A 284 -2.05 1.21 9.13
CA SER A 284 -0.95 2.12 9.39
C SER A 284 -0.30 1.79 10.72
N GLN A 285 0.85 1.12 10.66
CA GLN A 285 1.63 0.69 11.81
C GLN A 285 2.10 1.86 12.67
N GLN A 286 2.44 3.00 12.04
CA GLN A 286 2.91 4.19 12.75
C GLN A 286 1.82 4.78 13.65
N ASN A 287 0.58 4.82 13.14
CA ASN A 287 -0.55 5.40 13.85
C ASN A 287 -1.40 4.35 14.60
N LYS A 288 -1.08 3.06 14.41
CA LYS A 288 -1.88 1.91 14.82
C LYS A 288 -3.34 2.05 14.38
N THR A 289 -3.54 2.42 13.11
CA THR A 289 -4.85 2.76 12.56
C THR A 289 -5.24 1.79 11.45
N LEU A 290 -6.45 1.24 11.53
CA LEU A 290 -7.09 0.44 10.49
C LEU A 290 -8.11 1.34 9.79
N THR A 291 -7.98 1.51 8.48
CA THR A 291 -8.98 2.16 7.64
C THR A 291 -9.69 1.09 6.82
N ALA A 292 -10.99 1.21 6.61
CA ALA A 292 -11.74 0.35 5.72
C ALA A 292 -12.70 1.15 4.86
N PHE A 293 -12.99 0.61 3.68
CA PHE A 293 -13.93 1.19 2.74
C PHE A 293 -14.76 0.10 2.08
N PHE A 294 -16.02 -0.03 2.48
CA PHE A 294 -16.99 -0.80 1.72
C PHE A 294 -17.51 0.03 0.55
N LYS A 295 -17.39 -0.50 -0.68
CA LYS A 295 -17.81 0.16 -1.90
C LYS A 295 -19.08 -0.46 -2.48
N GLY A 296 -20.18 0.28 -2.42
CA GLY A 296 -21.37 0.06 -3.26
C GLY A 296 -21.23 0.73 -4.62
N ARG A 297 -21.90 0.18 -5.64
CA ARG A 297 -21.98 0.79 -6.98
C ARG A 297 -23.39 0.70 -7.58
N GLY A 298 -23.85 1.84 -8.08
CA GLY A 298 -25.08 2.02 -8.86
C GLY A 298 -24.85 3.04 -9.97
N LEU A 299 -25.59 4.15 -9.96
CA LEU A 299 -25.30 5.30 -10.83
C LEU A 299 -23.98 6.00 -10.44
N GLY A 300 -23.61 5.90 -9.18
CA GLY A 300 -22.32 6.34 -8.64
C GLY A 300 -21.80 5.37 -7.59
N ASP A 301 -20.75 5.79 -6.88
CA ASP A 301 -20.18 5.03 -5.77
C ASP A 301 -20.79 5.50 -4.44
N CYS A 302 -21.09 4.55 -3.57
CA CYS A 302 -21.62 4.75 -2.21
C CYS A 302 -21.00 3.72 -1.24
N GLY A 303 -21.39 3.70 0.04
CA GLY A 303 -20.97 2.70 1.01
C GLY A 303 -20.50 3.29 2.35
N THR A 304 -19.56 2.59 3.00
CA THR A 304 -19.12 2.90 4.37
C THR A 304 -17.62 3.10 4.42
N TYR A 305 -17.18 4.14 5.13
CA TYR A 305 -15.79 4.45 5.41
C TYR A 305 -15.55 4.47 6.91
N ASP A 306 -14.68 3.59 7.36
CA ASP A 306 -14.39 3.37 8.78
C ASP A 306 -12.92 3.62 9.07
N VAL A 307 -12.67 4.19 10.25
CA VAL A 307 -11.33 4.34 10.80
C VAL A 307 -11.36 3.88 12.26
N TRP A 308 -10.54 2.87 12.57
CA TRP A 308 -10.32 2.39 13.92
C TRP A 308 -8.87 2.61 14.36
N LYS A 309 -8.68 2.86 15.64
CA LYS A 309 -7.36 2.85 16.27
C LYS A 309 -7.19 1.59 17.11
N ALA A 310 -6.16 0.80 16.82
CA ALA A 310 -5.76 -0.32 17.65
C ALA A 310 -5.09 0.19 18.93
N THR A 311 -5.39 -0.48 20.03
CA THR A 311 -4.88 -0.20 21.37
C THR A 311 -4.44 -1.50 22.03
N ASP A 312 -3.49 -1.40 22.94
CA ASP A 312 -2.99 -2.47 23.83
C ASP A 312 -3.59 -2.37 25.24
N ALA A 313 -4.60 -1.50 25.44
CA ALA A 313 -5.09 -1.05 26.73
C ALA A 313 -6.03 -2.04 27.46
N GLY A 314 -5.86 -3.35 27.27
CA GLY A 314 -6.64 -4.34 28.01
C GLY A 314 -6.01 -5.73 27.99
N GLU A 315 -5.82 -6.33 29.17
CA GLU A 315 -5.61 -7.78 29.42
C GLU A 315 -4.65 -8.53 28.46
N GLY A 316 -3.70 -7.84 27.80
CA GLY A 316 -2.83 -8.46 26.80
C GLY A 316 -3.49 -8.78 25.46
N HIS A 317 -4.54 -8.06 25.06
CA HIS A 317 -5.23 -8.22 23.78
C HIS A 317 -5.30 -6.91 22.97
N VAL A 318 -5.23 -7.04 21.65
CA VAL A 318 -5.48 -5.92 20.73
C VAL A 318 -6.97 -5.59 20.77
N ARG A 319 -7.29 -4.30 20.97
CA ARG A 319 -8.66 -3.78 20.87
C ARG A 319 -8.72 -2.61 19.92
N PHE A 320 -9.81 -2.50 19.16
CA PHE A 320 -10.07 -1.36 18.30
C PHE A 320 -11.02 -0.36 18.96
N VAL A 321 -10.74 0.92 18.74
CA VAL A 321 -11.63 2.03 19.08
C VAL A 321 -12.05 2.70 17.78
N LEU A 322 -13.36 2.85 17.56
CA LEU A 322 -13.89 3.58 16.40
C LEU A 322 -13.55 5.07 16.53
N VAL A 323 -12.79 5.57 15.55
CA VAL A 323 -12.39 6.98 15.45
C VAL A 323 -13.32 7.73 14.53
N GLN A 324 -13.75 7.10 13.44
CA GLN A 324 -14.59 7.70 12.43
C GLN A 324 -15.40 6.63 11.72
N GLU A 325 -16.67 6.93 11.46
CA GLU A 325 -17.53 6.16 10.57
C GLU A 325 -18.32 7.16 9.73
N ARG A 326 -18.28 6.96 8.41
CA ARG A 326 -19.01 7.77 7.44
C ARG A 326 -19.76 6.87 6.49
N VAL A 327 -21.01 7.23 6.22
CA VAL A 327 -21.91 6.41 5.41
C VAL A 327 -22.56 7.28 4.34
N LYS A 328 -22.61 6.72 3.14
CA LYS A 328 -23.48 7.18 2.06
C LYS A 328 -24.24 5.97 1.56
N ASP A 329 -25.54 5.90 1.81
CA ASP A 329 -26.35 4.74 1.45
C ASP A 329 -26.72 4.73 -0.04
N ASP A 330 -26.97 5.90 -0.61
CA ASP A 330 -27.48 6.01 -1.97
C ASP A 330 -26.37 6.08 -3.02
N CYS A 331 -26.36 5.14 -3.95
CA CYS A 331 -25.47 5.12 -5.12
C CYS A 331 -26.04 5.97 -6.28
N ASP A 332 -26.36 7.23 -6.00
CA ASP A 332 -27.15 8.16 -6.83
C ASP A 332 -26.40 8.88 -7.97
N GLY A 333 -25.10 8.62 -8.15
CA GLY A 333 -24.27 9.28 -9.16
C GLY A 333 -23.50 10.50 -8.63
N ASN A 334 -23.80 10.96 -7.41
CA ASN A 334 -23.01 11.99 -6.75
C ASN A 334 -21.97 11.35 -5.81
N TYR A 335 -20.69 11.67 -6.01
CA TYR A 335 -19.60 11.13 -5.19
C TYR A 335 -19.43 11.86 -3.86
N ASP A 336 -20.10 13.01 -3.66
CA ASP A 336 -20.03 13.84 -2.45
C ASP A 336 -18.60 14.15 -1.96
N GLY A 337 -17.68 14.29 -2.93
CA GLY A 337 -16.27 14.57 -2.65
C GLY A 337 -15.48 13.41 -2.05
N GLY A 338 -16.08 12.23 -1.96
CA GLY A 338 -15.44 10.96 -1.60
C GLY A 338 -15.68 10.49 -0.16
N PRO A 339 -15.26 9.25 0.17
CA PRO A 339 -15.63 8.58 1.41
C PRO A 339 -15.30 9.35 2.70
N GLU A 340 -14.14 10.03 2.74
CA GLU A 340 -13.73 10.87 3.87
C GLU A 340 -14.61 12.12 4.09
N LYS A 341 -15.48 12.46 3.13
CA LYS A 341 -16.36 13.63 3.16
C LYS A 341 -17.84 13.28 3.25
N TRP A 342 -18.20 12.00 3.13
CA TRP A 342 -19.56 11.53 3.31
C TRP A 342 -20.09 11.85 4.72
N PRO A 343 -21.42 11.88 4.92
CA PRO A 343 -22.03 12.12 6.23
C PRO A 343 -21.40 11.25 7.32
N ALA A 344 -21.13 11.85 8.49
CA ALA A 344 -20.53 11.14 9.61
C ALA A 344 -21.62 10.51 10.48
N ASN A 345 -21.55 9.19 10.66
CA ASN A 345 -22.24 8.48 11.73
C ASN A 345 -21.43 8.60 13.04
N TRP A 346 -20.10 8.67 12.93
CA TRP A 346 -19.20 8.88 14.05
C TRP A 346 -17.99 9.76 13.67
N PRO A 347 -17.54 10.68 14.55
CA PRO A 347 -18.24 11.13 15.76
C PRO A 347 -19.54 11.84 15.39
N ILE A 348 -20.55 11.70 16.24
CA ILE A 348 -21.80 12.46 16.07
C ILE A 348 -21.45 13.94 16.16
N GLN A 349 -21.70 14.68 15.07
CA GLN A 349 -21.49 16.12 15.09
C GLN A 349 -22.47 16.74 16.09
N ALA A 350 -21.94 17.53 17.03
CA ALA A 350 -22.79 18.32 17.91
C ALA A 350 -23.64 19.27 17.05
N LYS A 351 -24.96 19.21 17.22
CA LYS A 351 -25.91 20.09 16.53
C LYS A 351 -25.74 21.55 16.94
#